data_AF-F4GAD8-F1
#
_entry.id   AF-F4GAD8-F1
#
_cell.length_a   1.000
_cell.length_b   1.000
_cell.length_c   1.000
_cell.angle_alpha   90.00
_cell.angle_beta   90.00
_cell.angle_gamma   90.00
#
_symmetry.space_group_name_H-M   'P 1'
#
loop_
_entity.id
_entity.type
_entity.pdbx_description
1 polymer ?
#
loop_
_entity_poly.entity_id
_entity_poly.type
_entity_poly.pdbx_seq_one_letter_code
_entity_poly.pdbx_strand_id
1 'polypeptide(L)' 'MATWAISEGAEKQCPQCGSIYVVKHHQVPVKDDDSADCEVCGIELERWKSTRYPVYTLKERGQWPKHNDMP' A
#
# COMPACT_ATOMS: atom_id res chain seq x y z
N MET A 1 -7.04 20.62 26.92
CA MET A 1 -5.89 20.24 26.07
C MET A 1 -6.47 19.68 24.78
N ALA A 2 -6.27 20.32 23.64
CA ALA A 2 -6.84 19.87 22.37
C ALA A 2 -5.87 18.87 21.71
N THR A 3 -6.20 17.59 21.73
CA THR A 3 -5.51 16.56 20.95
C THR A 3 -5.98 16.69 19.51
N TRP A 4 -5.15 17.30 18.67
CA TRP A 4 -5.31 17.25 17.23
C TRP A 4 -5.20 15.78 16.82
N ALA A 5 -6.31 15.19 16.38
CA ALA A 5 -6.32 13.83 15.84
C ALA A 5 -5.46 13.84 14.57
N ILE A 6 -4.21 13.40 14.70
CA ILE A 6 -3.37 13.05 13.56
C ILE A 6 -4.09 11.85 12.94
N SER A 7 -4.74 12.04 11.80
CA SER A 7 -5.24 10.94 11.00
C SER A 7 -4.02 10.19 10.45
N GLU A 8 -3.45 9.29 11.24
CA GLU A 8 -2.48 8.32 10.77
C GLU A 8 -3.11 7.61 9.56
N GLY A 9 -2.42 7.65 8.42
CA GLY A 9 -2.88 7.01 7.19
C GLY A 9 -3.19 5.53 7.47
N ALA A 10 -4.18 4.96 6.78
CA ALA A 10 -4.57 3.58 7.00
C ALA A 10 -3.39 2.66 6.67
N GLU A 11 -2.99 1.82 7.63
CA GLU A 11 -1.96 0.82 7.38
C GLU A 11 -2.57 -0.36 6.61
N LYS A 12 -1.86 -0.82 5.59
CA LYS A 12 -2.24 -1.97 4.79
C LYS A 12 -1.07 -2.93 4.69
N GLN A 13 -1.32 -4.19 5.01
CA GLN A 13 -0.33 -5.25 4.95
C GLN A 13 -0.43 -5.98 3.61
N CYS A 14 0.73 -6.27 3.00
CA CYS A 14 0.81 -7.12 1.82
C CYS A 14 0.46 -8.57 2.22
N PRO A 15 -0.51 -9.22 1.55
CA PRO A 15 -0.95 -10.57 1.91
C PRO A 15 0.12 -11.65 1.65
N GLN A 16 1.06 -11.40 0.74
CA GLN A 16 2.06 -12.38 0.34
C GLN A 16 3.31 -12.33 1.22
N CYS A 17 4.02 -11.20 1.27
CA CYS A 17 5.27 -11.06 2.02
C CYS A 17 5.12 -10.48 3.44
N GLY A 18 3.94 -9.95 3.78
CA GLY A 18 3.68 -9.34 5.08
C GLY A 18 4.21 -7.92 5.26
N SER A 19 4.71 -7.26 4.22
CA SER A 19 5.18 -5.86 4.29
C SER A 19 4.05 -4.90 4.65
N ILE A 20 4.34 -3.90 5.48
CA ILE A 20 3.36 -2.91 5.95
C ILE A 20 3.56 -1.61 5.17
N TYR A 21 2.47 -1.11 4.59
CA TYR A 21 2.42 0.17 3.90
C TYR A 21 1.50 1.13 4.64
N VAL A 22 1.87 2.40 4.68
CA VAL A 22 0.94 3.48 5.03
C VAL A 22 0.26 3.92 3.74
N VAL A 23 -1.07 3.90 3.73
CA VAL A 23 -1.88 4.28 2.57
C VAL A 23 -2.42 5.69 2.76
N LYS A 24 -2.09 6.57 1.81
CA LYS A 24 -2.68 7.91 1.71
C LYS A 24 -3.50 7.98 0.44
N HIS A 25 -4.72 8.51 0.52
CA HIS A 25 -5.53 8.69 -0.67
C HIS A 25 -5.37 10.10 -1.20
N HIS A 26 -5.08 10.20 -2.49
CA HIS A 26 -5.02 11.46 -3.21
C HIS A 26 -6.23 11.57 -4.12
N GLN A 27 -6.70 12.80 -4.32
CA GLN A 27 -7.80 13.11 -5.23
C GLN A 27 -7.29 14.04 -6.33
N VAL A 28 -7.58 13.69 -7.57
CA VAL A 28 -7.19 14.41 -8.77
C VAL A 28 -8.41 14.77 -9.61
N PRO A 29 -8.34 15.84 -10.42
CA PRO A 29 -9.47 16.29 -11.23
C PRO A 29 -9.76 15.36 -12.43
N VAL A 30 -8.84 14.48 -12.80
CA VAL A 30 -8.95 13.54 -13.91
C VAL A 30 -8.91 12.12 -13.36
N LYS A 31 -9.66 11.20 -13.98
CA LYS A 31 -9.67 9.80 -13.59
C LYS A 31 -8.31 9.15 -13.88
N ASP A 32 -7.76 8.52 -12.86
CA ASP A 32 -6.54 7.71 -12.95
C ASP A 32 -6.92 6.23 -13.04
N ASP A 33 -6.23 5.47 -13.87
CA ASP A 33 -6.46 4.04 -14.13
C ASP A 33 -5.13 3.31 -13.99
N ASP A 34 -4.80 2.91 -12.77
CA ASP A 34 -3.48 2.38 -12.43
C ASP A 34 -3.57 1.34 -11.30
N SER A 35 -2.47 0.68 -11.01
CA SER A 35 -2.33 -0.33 -9.96
C SER A 35 -1.07 -0.10 -9.14
N ALA A 36 -1.12 -0.48 -7.87
CA ALA A 36 0.04 -0.48 -6.99
C ALA A 36 0.49 -1.91 -6.72
N ASP A 37 1.76 -2.17 -6.98
CA ASP A 37 2.40 -3.46 -6.69
C ASP A 37 3.24 -3.37 -5.43
N CYS A 38 3.41 -4.51 -4.76
CA CYS A 38 4.27 -4.61 -3.60
C CYS A 38 5.75 -4.51 -4.01
N GLU A 39 6.48 -3.54 -3.47
CA GLU A 39 7.92 -3.35 -3.70
C GLU A 39 8.80 -4.54 -3.26
N VAL A 40 8.26 -5.48 -2.46
CA VAL A 40 9.02 -6.60 -1.89
C VAL A 40 8.80 -7.91 -2.66
N CYS A 41 7.55 -8.20 -3.03
CA CYS A 41 7.19 -9.47 -3.68
C CYS A 41 6.53 -9.32 -5.06
N GLY A 42 6.24 -8.09 -5.49
CA GLY A 42 5.67 -7.80 -6.81
C GLY A 42 4.18 -8.10 -6.96
N ILE A 43 3.47 -8.55 -5.91
CA ILE A 43 2.02 -8.77 -6.01
C ILE A 43 1.24 -7.46 -6.07
N GLU A 44 0.19 -7.43 -6.89
CA GLU A 44 -0.77 -6.32 -6.94
C GLU A 44 -1.44 -6.16 -5.56
N LEU A 45 -1.28 -4.98 -4.96
CA LEU A 45 -1.90 -4.62 -3.69
C LEU A 45 -3.32 -4.09 -3.88
N GLU A 46 -3.51 -3.28 -4.92
CA GLU A 46 -4.79 -2.69 -5.30
C GLU A 46 -4.71 -2.09 -6.70
N ARG A 47 -5.84 -2.15 -7.41
CA ARG A 47 -6.05 -1.50 -8.70
C ARG A 47 -7.21 -0.53 -8.60
N TRP A 48 -7.07 0.63 -9.21
CA TRP A 48 -8.10 1.67 -9.21
C TRP A 48 -8.39 2.21 -10.60
N LYS A 49 -9.61 2.71 -10.77
CA LYS A 49 -10.08 3.45 -11.95
C LYS A 49 -10.96 4.60 -11.50
N SER A 50 -10.37 5.57 -10.82
CA SER A 50 -11.10 6.61 -10.10
C SER A 50 -10.35 7.94 -10.09
N THR A 51 -11.03 9.03 -9.72
CA THR A 51 -10.41 10.32 -9.42
C THR A 51 -9.74 10.33 -8.04
N ARG A 52 -9.94 9.28 -7.25
CA ARG A 52 -9.25 9.05 -5.97
C ARG A 52 -8.39 7.80 -6.08
N TYR A 53 -7.09 7.93 -5.83
CA TYR A 53 -6.14 6.82 -5.87
C TYR A 53 -5.35 6.69 -4.57
N PRO A 54 -5.01 5.46 -4.16
CA PRO A 54 -4.12 5.21 -3.02
C PRO A 54 -2.65 5.40 -3.41
N VAL A 55 -1.88 5.99 -2.50
CA VAL A 55 -0.43 6.06 -2.54
C VAL A 55 0.10 5.23 -1.39
N TYR A 56 0.87 4.21 -1.73
CA TYR A 56 1.48 3.28 -0.80
C TYR A 56 2.88 3.76 -0.44
N THR A 57 3.15 3.95 0.85
CA THR A 57 4.50 4.22 1.34
C THR A 57 4.95 3.08 2.23
N LEU A 58 6.02 2.40 1.84
CA LEU A 58 6.55 1.27 2.58
C LEU A 58 7.05 1.71 3.97
N LYS A 59 6.38 1.23 5.02
CA LYS A 59 6.75 1.49 6.41
C LYS A 59 7.63 0.38 6.96
N GLU A 60 7.26 -0.87 6.68
CA GLU A 60 8.02 -2.04 7.12
C GLU A 60 8.14 -3.06 5.98
N ARG A 61 9.39 -3.46 5.69
CA ARG A 61 9.68 -4.50 4.71
C ARG A 61 9.36 -5.87 5.30
N GLY A 62 8.46 -6.59 4.65
CA GLY A 62 8.19 -8.00 4.93
C GLY A 62 9.32 -8.90 4.41
N GLN A 63 9.12 -10.21 4.52
CA GLN A 63 10.10 -11.20 4.06
C GLN A 63 9.58 -11.93 2.82
N TRP A 64 10.37 -11.88 1.73
CA TRP A 64 10.13 -12.61 0.48
C TRP A 64 11.46 -12.91 -0.22
N PRO A 65 11.65 -14.10 -0.85
CA PRO A 65 10.75 -15.25 -0.85
C PRO A 65 10.62 -15.84 0.56
N LYS A 66 9.43 -16.34 0.91
CA LYS A 66 9.33 -17.20 2.10
C LYS A 66 10.21 -18.42 1.81
N HIS A 67 10.97 -18.90 2.79
CA HIS A 67 11.97 -19.97 2.63
C HIS A 67 11.42 -21.27 1.97
N ASN A 68 10.09 -21.39 1.81
CA ASN A 68 9.41 -22.50 1.13
C ASN A 68 9.15 -22.26 -0.38
N ASP A 69 9.53 -21.13 -0.96
CA ASP A 69 9.41 -20.82 -2.40
C ASP A 69 10.72 -21.07 -3.17
N MET A 70 11.65 -21.86 -2.61
CA MET A 70 12.86 -22.29 -3.31
C MET A 70 12.65 -23.73 -3.84
N PRO A 71 12.72 -23.96 -5.15
CA PRO A 71 12.65 -25.30 -5.73
C PRO A 71 13.88 -26.17 -5.37
#